data_AF-A0A7Y1ZDC9-F1
#
_entry.id   AF-A0A7Y1ZDC9-F1
#
_cell.length_a   1.000
_cell.length_b   1.000
_cell.length_c   1.000
_cell.angle_alpha   90.00
_cell.angle_beta   90.00
_cell.angle_gamma   90.00
#
_symmetry.space_group_name_H-M   'P 1'
#
loop_
_entity.id
_entity.type
_entity.pdbx_description
1 polymer ?
#
loop_
_entity_poly.entity_id
_entity_poly.type
_entity_poly.pdbx_seq_one_letter_code
_entity_poly.pdbx_strand_id
1 'polypeptide(L)'
;MFLIFDTETTGLPKRYTAPISDTDNWPRCIQIAWQLHDRNGVIIEHEDYLIQPEGFDIPYDSERIHGISTELAKEKGIPLAEAAEKFAQVLSKTKFVVGQNVGFDINIMGCEFFRMGMETPLTELPVLDTCTETTAQLCQIPGGRGGKFKLPTLTELHQFLFNEPFEEAHNATADVEATTRCFLELIRRNIFTAEELDVQPDYFEQFSEANPKTIELIGLQHINLKKASEEIRSHQEAKTETVEISSEEIDENLEVLKGTAFAHLHNHSQFSILQSTSSTRDLVQAAIENEMPAVALTDSGNMMGAFHFTKAVNDYNKSLSEEDKHKKLKAIVGCEFFVCEDHENRSHKDNGYQIVMLAKNKNGYHNLAKMASIAYTKGFYYVPRIDKKVVEQYKEDIIVLTGSLYGEVASKVLNIGEKQAEEALLWWKEQFGDDLYIEIMRHNQEDERRVNGTLIDFSKKHDIKLVACNNTYYI
;
A
#
# COMPACT_ATOMS: atom_id res chain seq x y z
N MET A 1 0.37 -23.09 -29.37
CA MET A 1 0.01 -21.66 -29.33
C MET A 1 0.54 -21.09 -28.04
N PHE A 2 1.11 -19.89 -28.11
CA PHE A 2 1.68 -19.17 -26.97
C PHE A 2 0.66 -18.13 -26.52
N LEU A 3 0.20 -18.22 -25.27
CA LEU A 3 -0.65 -17.21 -24.66
C LEU A 3 0.21 -16.35 -23.74
N ILE A 4 0.45 -15.11 -24.13
CA ILE A 4 1.12 -14.12 -23.31
C ILE A 4 0.01 -13.34 -22.60
N PHE A 5 0.04 -13.23 -21.28
CA PHE A 5 -0.95 -12.44 -20.54
C PHE A 5 -0.32 -11.79 -19.31
N ASP A 6 -0.95 -10.71 -18.86
CA ASP A 6 -0.53 -9.94 -17.69
C ASP A 6 -1.77 -9.40 -16.97
N THR A 7 -1.65 -9.14 -15.67
CA THR A 7 -2.73 -8.61 -14.84
C THR A 7 -2.29 -7.44 -13.98
N GLU A 8 -3.12 -6.38 -13.95
CA GLU A 8 -3.04 -5.38 -12.88
C GLU A 8 -3.93 -5.78 -11.72
N THR A 9 -3.51 -5.43 -10.51
CA THR A 9 -4.15 -5.90 -9.28
C THR A 9 -4.31 -4.83 -8.22
N THR A 10 -5.20 -5.08 -7.26
CA THR A 10 -5.41 -4.19 -6.10
C THR A 10 -4.25 -4.19 -5.09
N GLY A 11 -3.10 -4.82 -5.38
CA GLY A 11 -1.95 -4.81 -4.48
C GLY A 11 -1.07 -6.05 -4.61
N LEU A 12 -0.41 -6.43 -3.52
CA LEU A 12 0.42 -7.64 -3.47
C LEU A 12 -0.16 -8.66 -2.49
N PRO A 13 0.06 -9.97 -2.70
CA PRO A 13 -0.41 -10.98 -1.78
C PRO A 13 0.28 -10.82 -0.42
N LYS A 14 -0.47 -11.09 0.66
CA LYS A 14 0.10 -11.11 2.02
C LYS A 14 1.23 -12.14 2.11
N ARG A 15 1.07 -13.27 1.41
CA ARG A 15 2.03 -14.37 1.29
C ARG A 15 2.06 -14.90 -0.14
N TYR A 16 3.21 -14.82 -0.80
CA TYR A 16 3.42 -15.32 -2.16
C TYR A 16 3.27 -16.85 -2.30
N THR A 17 3.39 -17.60 -1.19
CA THR A 17 3.32 -19.07 -1.19
C THR A 17 1.95 -19.61 -0.79
N ALA A 18 0.95 -18.75 -0.58
CA ALA A 18 -0.38 -19.22 -0.21
C ALA A 18 -1.05 -19.92 -1.40
N PRO A 19 -1.83 -21.00 -1.17
CA PRO A 19 -2.58 -21.64 -2.24
C PRO A 19 -3.65 -20.69 -2.81
N ILE A 20 -4.07 -20.91 -4.06
CA ILE A 20 -5.13 -20.11 -4.70
C ILE A 20 -6.49 -20.18 -3.99
N SER A 21 -6.70 -21.22 -3.17
CA SER A 21 -7.90 -21.36 -2.34
C SER A 21 -7.92 -20.38 -1.16
N ASP A 22 -6.77 -19.82 -0.76
CA ASP A 22 -6.66 -18.77 0.26
C ASP A 22 -6.95 -17.41 -0.37
N THR A 23 -8.19 -17.22 -0.82
CA THR A 23 -8.56 -16.06 -1.65
C THR A 23 -8.42 -14.72 -0.93
N ASP A 24 -8.41 -14.68 0.41
CA ASP A 24 -8.20 -13.46 1.21
C ASP A 24 -6.72 -13.04 1.31
N ASN A 25 -5.81 -13.93 0.92
CA ASN A 25 -4.38 -13.64 0.83
C ASN A 25 -4.03 -12.89 -0.45
N TRP A 26 -4.70 -13.22 -1.55
CA TRP A 26 -4.39 -12.73 -2.89
C TRP A 26 -5.21 -11.48 -3.26
N PRO A 27 -4.62 -10.50 -3.95
CA PRO A 27 -5.32 -9.30 -4.38
C PRO A 27 -6.37 -9.61 -5.47
N ARG A 28 -7.12 -8.59 -5.88
CA ARG A 28 -8.14 -8.70 -6.93
C ARG A 28 -7.57 -8.28 -8.28
N CYS A 29 -7.97 -8.98 -9.34
CA CYS A 29 -7.68 -8.55 -10.72
C CYS A 29 -8.51 -7.32 -11.08
N ILE A 30 -7.86 -6.29 -11.62
CA ILE A 30 -8.48 -5.02 -12.04
C ILE A 30 -8.22 -4.67 -13.51
N GLN A 31 -7.24 -5.32 -14.13
CA GLN A 31 -7.03 -5.35 -15.57
C GLN A 31 -6.50 -6.72 -15.95
N ILE A 32 -6.89 -7.21 -17.13
CA ILE A 32 -6.27 -8.35 -17.77
C ILE A 32 -6.11 -8.05 -19.25
N ALA A 33 -4.93 -8.33 -19.78
CA ALA A 33 -4.67 -8.30 -21.21
C ALA A 33 -4.00 -9.60 -21.65
N TRP A 34 -4.18 -9.97 -22.91
CA TRP A 34 -3.49 -11.11 -23.49
C TRP A 34 -3.29 -11.01 -25.00
N GLN A 35 -2.29 -11.74 -25.49
CA GLN A 35 -2.06 -12.02 -26.89
C GLN A 35 -1.88 -13.52 -27.09
N LEU A 36 -2.63 -14.09 -28.04
CA LEU A 36 -2.46 -15.47 -28.47
C LEU A 36 -1.69 -15.49 -29.79
N HIS A 37 -0.56 -16.20 -29.80
CA HIS A 37 0.28 -16.37 -30.98
C HIS A 37 0.34 -17.83 -31.44
N ASP A 38 0.48 -17.99 -32.74
CA ASP A 38 0.82 -19.28 -33.33
C ASP A 38 2.29 -19.63 -33.05
N ARG A 39 2.75 -20.78 -33.57
CA ARG A 39 4.12 -21.26 -33.37
C ARG A 39 5.19 -20.38 -34.03
N ASN A 40 4.85 -19.51 -34.96
CA ASN A 40 5.79 -18.64 -35.66
C ASN A 40 5.81 -17.23 -35.06
N GLY A 41 5.07 -16.99 -33.98
CA GLY A 41 4.91 -15.67 -33.37
C GLY A 41 3.88 -14.80 -34.07
N VAL A 42 3.08 -15.34 -35.00
CA VAL A 42 2.01 -14.58 -35.64
C VAL A 42 0.82 -14.46 -34.68
N ILE A 43 0.34 -13.23 -34.51
CA ILE A 43 -0.82 -12.95 -33.66
C ILE A 43 -2.09 -13.56 -34.24
N ILE A 44 -2.85 -14.26 -33.40
CA ILE A 44 -4.15 -14.86 -33.72
C ILE A 44 -5.28 -13.99 -33.20
N GLU A 45 -5.20 -13.61 -31.91
CA GLU A 45 -6.17 -12.75 -31.24
C GLU A 45 -5.47 -12.03 -30.07
N HIS A 46 -5.99 -10.86 -29.70
CA HIS A 46 -5.58 -10.12 -28.51
C HIS A 46 -6.77 -9.39 -27.93
N GLU A 47 -6.77 -9.23 -26.61
CA GLU A 47 -7.82 -8.53 -25.88
C GLU A 47 -7.22 -7.82 -24.66
N ASP A 48 -7.90 -6.79 -24.18
CA ASP A 48 -7.58 -6.05 -22.96
C ASP A 48 -8.89 -5.59 -22.31
N TYR A 49 -9.00 -5.81 -21.00
CA TYR A 49 -10.18 -5.49 -20.23
C TYR A 49 -9.80 -4.91 -18.87
N LEU A 50 -10.34 -3.72 -18.58
CA LEU A 50 -10.50 -3.26 -17.21
C LEU A 50 -11.61 -4.06 -16.54
N ILE A 51 -11.43 -4.39 -15.26
CA ILE A 51 -12.40 -5.17 -14.48
C ILE A 51 -13.13 -4.25 -13.53
N GLN A 52 -14.45 -4.31 -13.57
CA GLN A 52 -15.31 -3.56 -12.67
C GLN A 52 -15.16 -4.11 -11.23
N PRO A 53 -14.83 -3.26 -10.24
CA PRO A 53 -14.68 -3.70 -8.87
C PRO A 53 -16.05 -3.92 -8.21
N GLU A 54 -16.28 -5.14 -7.73
CA GLU A 54 -17.52 -5.54 -7.04
C GLU A 54 -17.25 -5.87 -5.56
N GLY A 55 -17.71 -4.98 -4.67
CA GLY A 55 -17.57 -5.17 -3.22
C GLY A 55 -16.17 -4.89 -2.67
N PHE A 56 -15.32 -4.23 -3.44
CA PHE A 56 -14.01 -3.72 -3.04
C PHE A 56 -13.69 -2.42 -3.77
N ASP A 57 -12.63 -1.73 -3.32
CA ASP A 57 -12.09 -0.54 -3.95
C ASP A 57 -10.65 -0.81 -4.38
N ILE A 58 -10.17 -0.06 -5.37
CA ILE A 58 -8.77 -0.10 -5.81
C ILE A 58 -7.96 0.82 -4.89
N PRO A 59 -7.00 0.29 -4.11
CA PRO A 59 -6.25 1.11 -3.16
C PRO A 59 -5.35 2.13 -3.85
N TYR A 60 -5.17 3.31 -3.23
CA TYR A 60 -4.38 4.38 -3.81
C TYR A 60 -2.94 3.98 -4.10
N ASP A 61 -2.31 3.20 -3.22
CA ASP A 61 -0.92 2.78 -3.43
C ASP A 61 -0.76 1.92 -4.69
N SER A 62 -1.79 1.15 -5.07
CA SER A 62 -1.85 0.42 -6.34
C SER A 62 -2.14 1.36 -7.51
N GLU A 63 -3.14 2.25 -7.39
CA GLU A 63 -3.46 3.25 -8.42
C GLU A 63 -2.22 4.10 -8.78
N ARG A 64 -1.37 4.46 -7.81
CA ARG A 64 -0.15 5.22 -8.08
C ARG A 64 0.82 4.49 -9.02
N ILE A 65 0.81 3.16 -8.98
CA ILE A 65 1.64 2.30 -9.82
C ILE A 65 1.02 2.23 -11.23
N HIS A 66 -0.15 1.59 -11.35
CA HIS A 66 -0.77 1.24 -12.64
C HIS A 66 -1.74 2.29 -13.21
N GLY A 67 -2.18 3.25 -12.40
CA GLY A 67 -3.01 4.38 -12.83
C GLY A 67 -4.51 4.11 -12.92
N ILE A 68 -5.01 2.97 -12.45
CA ILE A 68 -6.44 2.61 -12.54
C ILE A 68 -7.11 2.99 -11.22
N SER A 69 -7.95 4.03 -11.24
CA SER A 69 -8.77 4.36 -10.06
C SER A 69 -10.02 3.48 -10.00
N THR A 70 -10.62 3.40 -8.81
CA THR A 70 -11.91 2.72 -8.60
C THR A 70 -12.98 3.27 -9.54
N GLU A 71 -13.00 4.58 -9.78
CA GLU A 71 -13.95 5.27 -10.64
C GLU A 71 -13.74 4.92 -12.11
N LEU A 72 -12.48 4.90 -12.57
CA LEU A 72 -12.14 4.48 -13.93
C LEU A 72 -12.59 3.04 -14.19
N ALA A 73 -12.27 2.13 -13.27
CA ALA A 73 -12.65 0.73 -13.37
C ALA A 73 -14.17 0.54 -13.32
N LYS A 74 -14.89 1.33 -12.52
CA LYS A 74 -16.37 1.33 -12.49
C LYS A 74 -17.00 1.85 -13.78
N GLU A 75 -16.41 2.87 -14.41
CA GLU A 75 -16.96 3.50 -15.62
C GLU A 75 -16.63 2.73 -16.91
N LYS A 76 -15.41 2.19 -17.00
CA LYS A 76 -14.86 1.59 -18.23
C LYS A 76 -14.69 0.07 -18.16
N GLY A 77 -14.73 -0.51 -16.96
CA GLY A 77 -14.53 -1.94 -16.77
C GLY A 77 -15.75 -2.78 -17.15
N ILE A 78 -15.49 -4.07 -17.40
CA ILE A 78 -16.51 -5.09 -17.57
C ILE A 78 -16.60 -5.97 -16.32
N PRO A 79 -17.70 -6.70 -16.10
CA PRO A 79 -17.79 -7.66 -15.00
C PRO A 79 -16.68 -8.71 -15.09
N LEU A 80 -16.08 -9.06 -13.95
CA LEU A 80 -15.00 -10.05 -13.88
C LEU A 80 -15.39 -11.40 -14.52
N ALA A 81 -16.64 -11.83 -14.32
CA ALA A 81 -17.14 -13.07 -14.90
C ALA A 81 -17.07 -13.06 -16.44
N GLU A 82 -17.39 -11.93 -17.09
CA GLU A 82 -17.33 -11.79 -18.54
C GLU A 82 -15.87 -11.88 -19.04
N ALA A 83 -14.94 -11.17 -18.39
CA ALA A 83 -13.53 -11.24 -18.72
C ALA A 83 -12.96 -12.66 -18.53
N ALA A 84 -13.35 -13.33 -17.43
CA ALA A 84 -12.90 -14.67 -17.12
C ALA A 84 -13.43 -15.73 -18.10
N GLU A 85 -14.67 -15.60 -18.58
CA GLU A 85 -15.21 -16.45 -19.65
C GLU A 85 -14.42 -16.29 -20.95
N LYS A 86 -14.12 -15.05 -21.36
CA LYS A 86 -13.28 -14.76 -22.53
C LYS A 86 -11.87 -15.33 -22.36
N PHE A 87 -11.29 -15.18 -21.18
CA PHE A 87 -9.97 -15.72 -20.87
C PHE A 87 -9.96 -17.26 -20.88
N ALA A 88 -11.00 -17.90 -20.34
CA ALA A 88 -11.16 -19.37 -20.40
C ALA A 88 -11.25 -19.89 -21.85
N GLN A 89 -11.91 -19.14 -22.75
CA GLN A 89 -11.98 -19.50 -24.17
C GLN A 89 -10.61 -19.48 -24.84
N VAL A 90 -9.77 -18.47 -24.59
CA VAL A 90 -8.41 -18.45 -25.15
C VAL A 90 -7.51 -19.52 -24.52
N LEU A 91 -7.68 -19.80 -23.22
CA LEU A 91 -6.96 -20.89 -22.54
C LEU A 91 -7.23 -22.26 -23.18
N SER A 92 -8.45 -22.50 -23.69
CA SER A 92 -8.77 -23.76 -24.38
C SER A 92 -7.98 -24.00 -25.68
N LYS A 93 -7.42 -22.94 -26.27
CA LYS A 93 -6.58 -22.98 -27.48
C LYS A 93 -5.08 -23.00 -27.14
N THR A 94 -4.73 -22.81 -25.87
CA THR A 94 -3.38 -22.52 -25.41
C THR A 94 -2.57 -23.80 -25.21
N LYS A 95 -1.31 -23.78 -25.64
CA LYS A 95 -0.35 -24.86 -25.32
C LYS A 95 0.60 -24.43 -24.20
N PHE A 96 1.08 -23.19 -24.26
CA PHE A 96 1.99 -22.61 -23.30
C PHE A 96 1.48 -21.27 -22.82
N VAL A 97 1.55 -21.07 -21.51
CA VAL A 97 1.36 -19.76 -20.88
C VAL A 97 2.72 -19.09 -20.81
N VAL A 98 2.78 -17.83 -21.21
CA VAL A 98 4.00 -17.05 -21.31
C VAL A 98 3.82 -15.75 -20.55
N GLY A 99 4.87 -15.28 -19.88
CA GLY A 99 4.85 -13.96 -19.27
C GLY A 99 6.20 -13.60 -18.65
N GLN A 100 6.26 -12.44 -17.98
CA GLN A 100 7.40 -12.00 -17.19
C GLN A 100 7.05 -12.19 -15.71
N ASN A 101 7.61 -13.21 -15.05
CA ASN A 101 7.22 -13.62 -13.69
C ASN A 101 5.73 -14.03 -13.60
N VAL A 102 5.26 -14.76 -14.61
CA VAL A 102 3.84 -15.09 -14.88
C VAL A 102 3.19 -15.95 -13.79
N GLY A 103 4.00 -16.57 -12.92
CA GLY A 103 3.49 -17.28 -11.75
C GLY A 103 2.65 -16.40 -10.83
N PHE A 104 2.91 -15.08 -10.79
CA PHE A 104 2.05 -14.15 -10.08
C PHE A 104 0.65 -14.08 -10.71
N ASP A 105 0.58 -13.76 -12.00
CA ASP A 105 -0.66 -13.59 -12.76
C ASP A 105 -1.50 -14.87 -12.84
N ILE A 106 -0.84 -16.03 -12.95
CA ILE A 106 -1.48 -17.35 -12.87
C ILE A 106 -2.21 -17.51 -11.54
N ASN A 107 -1.59 -17.10 -10.42
CA ASN A 107 -2.23 -17.19 -9.11
C ASN A 107 -3.36 -16.17 -8.97
N ILE A 108 -3.22 -14.96 -9.51
CA ILE A 108 -4.28 -13.95 -9.52
C ILE A 108 -5.52 -14.47 -10.22
N MET A 109 -5.40 -14.86 -11.49
CA MET A 109 -6.53 -15.37 -12.25
C MET A 109 -7.03 -16.71 -11.70
N GLY A 110 -6.13 -17.58 -11.23
CA GLY A 110 -6.50 -18.81 -10.53
C GLY A 110 -7.36 -18.56 -9.30
N CYS A 111 -7.04 -17.53 -8.50
CA CYS A 111 -7.87 -17.10 -7.38
C CYS A 111 -9.22 -16.56 -7.83
N GLU A 112 -9.27 -15.75 -8.89
CA GLU A 112 -10.56 -15.25 -9.40
C GLU A 112 -11.45 -16.39 -9.92
N PHE A 113 -10.91 -17.34 -10.68
CA PHE A 113 -11.63 -18.55 -11.09
C PHE A 113 -12.13 -19.33 -9.86
N PHE A 114 -11.29 -19.51 -8.84
CA PHE A 114 -11.67 -20.18 -7.59
C PHE A 114 -12.81 -19.45 -6.86
N ARG A 115 -12.75 -18.11 -6.75
CA ARG A 115 -13.82 -17.28 -6.14
C ARG A 115 -15.15 -17.45 -6.86
N MET A 116 -15.13 -17.63 -8.19
CA MET A 116 -16.31 -17.85 -9.02
C MET A 116 -16.77 -19.32 -9.06
N GLY A 117 -16.02 -20.25 -8.45
CA GLY A 117 -16.30 -21.69 -8.53
C GLY A 117 -16.12 -22.24 -9.96
N MET A 118 -15.29 -21.60 -10.77
CA MET A 118 -14.99 -22.01 -12.14
C MET A 118 -13.75 -22.92 -12.15
N GLU A 119 -13.83 -24.05 -12.85
CA GLU A 119 -12.65 -24.87 -13.15
C GLU A 119 -11.81 -24.19 -14.23
N THR A 120 -10.49 -24.29 -14.12
CA THR A 120 -9.56 -23.70 -15.09
C THR A 120 -8.32 -24.58 -15.27
N PRO A 121 -7.85 -24.79 -16.51
CA PRO A 121 -6.58 -25.49 -16.76
C PRO A 121 -5.36 -24.60 -16.50
N LEU A 122 -5.54 -23.30 -16.17
CA LEU A 122 -4.48 -22.30 -16.11
C LEU A 122 -3.27 -22.74 -15.27
N THR A 123 -3.50 -23.35 -14.11
CA THR A 123 -2.45 -23.79 -13.19
C THR A 123 -1.73 -25.08 -13.64
N GLU A 124 -2.27 -25.78 -14.63
CA GLU A 124 -1.74 -27.04 -15.16
C GLU A 124 -1.00 -26.84 -16.49
N LEU A 125 -1.24 -25.72 -17.18
CA LEU A 125 -0.60 -25.42 -18.45
C LEU A 125 0.91 -25.21 -18.27
N PRO A 126 1.74 -25.76 -19.19
CA PRO A 126 3.18 -25.49 -19.21
C PRO A 126 3.49 -23.99 -19.32
N VAL A 127 4.46 -23.53 -18.54
CA VAL A 127 4.87 -22.12 -18.44
C VAL A 127 6.21 -21.88 -19.13
N LEU A 128 6.29 -20.81 -19.92
CA LEU A 128 7.54 -20.26 -20.46
C LEU A 128 7.72 -18.83 -19.94
N ASP A 129 8.66 -18.62 -19.03
CA ASP A 129 8.87 -17.32 -18.40
C ASP A 129 10.08 -16.60 -19.00
N THR A 130 10.00 -15.27 -19.15
CA THR A 130 11.12 -14.43 -19.60
C THR A 130 11.95 -13.86 -18.43
N CYS A 131 11.48 -14.00 -17.19
CA CYS A 131 12.17 -13.65 -15.95
C CYS A 131 12.88 -14.87 -15.34
N THR A 132 14.04 -15.25 -15.88
CA THR A 132 14.74 -16.49 -15.50
C THR A 132 16.22 -16.24 -15.16
N GLU A 133 16.88 -17.24 -14.57
CA GLU A 133 18.33 -17.20 -14.37
C GLU A 133 19.09 -17.11 -15.71
N THR A 134 18.51 -17.67 -16.80
CA THR A 134 19.07 -17.55 -18.15
C THR A 134 19.06 -16.10 -18.61
N THR A 135 17.94 -15.38 -18.45
CA THR A 135 17.88 -13.96 -18.81
C THR A 135 18.67 -13.08 -17.85
N ALA A 136 18.81 -13.46 -16.58
CA ALA A 136 19.74 -12.80 -15.66
C ALA A 136 21.20 -12.94 -16.08
N GLN A 137 21.62 -14.12 -16.55
CA GLN A 137 22.96 -14.34 -17.10
C GLN A 137 23.19 -13.59 -18.41
N LEU A 138 22.14 -13.42 -19.20
CA LEU A 138 22.17 -12.65 -20.44
C LEU A 138 22.37 -11.15 -20.15
N CYS A 139 21.60 -10.58 -19.21
CA CYS A 139 21.63 -9.15 -18.89
C CYS A 139 22.79 -8.76 -17.94
N GLN A 140 23.29 -9.68 -17.13
CA GLN A 140 24.41 -9.49 -16.18
C GLN A 140 24.25 -8.30 -15.22
N ILE A 141 23.02 -8.04 -14.77
CA ILE A 141 22.72 -6.92 -13.88
C ILE A 141 23.23 -7.24 -12.46
N PRO A 142 24.07 -6.39 -11.84
CA PRO A 142 24.60 -6.66 -10.50
C PRO A 142 23.51 -6.56 -9.42
N GLY A 143 23.76 -7.14 -8.24
CA GLY A 143 22.89 -7.01 -7.05
C GLY A 143 21.86 -8.13 -6.86
N GLY A 144 21.99 -9.26 -7.56
CA GLY A 144 21.16 -10.43 -7.33
C GLY A 144 21.43 -11.10 -5.98
N ARG A 145 20.43 -11.83 -5.49
CA ARG A 145 20.51 -12.53 -4.20
C ARG A 145 21.56 -13.65 -4.27
N GLY A 146 22.31 -13.83 -3.17
CA GLY A 146 23.29 -14.90 -3.06
C GLY A 146 24.51 -14.76 -3.98
N GLY A 147 24.84 -13.54 -4.42
CA GLY A 147 25.97 -13.27 -5.30
C GLY A 147 25.71 -13.57 -6.78
N LYS A 148 24.47 -13.86 -7.15
CA LYS A 148 24.02 -14.03 -8.54
C LYS A 148 23.76 -12.69 -9.22
N PHE A 149 23.53 -12.73 -10.53
CA PHE A 149 22.93 -11.59 -11.25
C PHE A 149 21.47 -11.39 -10.83
N LYS A 150 21.02 -10.13 -10.87
CA LYS A 150 19.63 -9.76 -10.63
C LYS A 150 18.78 -10.29 -11.79
N LEU A 151 17.62 -10.86 -11.47
CA LEU A 151 16.58 -11.14 -12.48
C LEU A 151 16.14 -9.81 -13.10
N PRO A 152 16.16 -9.67 -14.44
CA PRO A 152 15.83 -8.40 -15.09
C PRO A 152 14.34 -8.10 -14.92
N THR A 153 13.99 -6.83 -14.72
CA THR A 153 12.61 -6.38 -14.94
C THR A 153 12.28 -6.46 -16.43
N LEU A 154 10.99 -6.40 -16.79
CA LEU A 154 10.58 -6.39 -18.20
C LEU A 154 11.25 -5.25 -18.97
N THR A 155 11.29 -4.05 -18.38
CA THR A 155 11.94 -2.87 -18.99
C THR A 155 13.44 -3.09 -19.18
N GLU A 156 14.12 -3.71 -18.21
CA GLU A 156 15.55 -4.01 -18.31
C GLU A 156 15.84 -5.06 -19.39
N LEU A 157 15.00 -6.09 -19.50
CA LEU A 157 15.10 -7.11 -20.55
C LEU A 157 14.83 -6.52 -21.94
N HIS A 158 13.78 -5.69 -22.06
CA HIS A 158 13.45 -5.00 -23.31
C HIS A 158 14.59 -4.06 -23.74
N GLN A 159 15.13 -3.27 -22.80
CA GLN A 159 16.31 -2.42 -23.06
C GLN A 159 17.51 -3.25 -23.51
N PHE A 160 17.77 -4.41 -22.92
CA PHE A 160 18.87 -5.27 -23.33
C PHE A 160 18.69 -5.83 -24.74
N LEU A 161 17.47 -6.27 -25.09
CA LEU A 161 17.19 -6.91 -26.38
C LEU A 161 17.11 -5.90 -27.52
N PHE A 162 16.54 -4.72 -27.29
CA PHE A 162 16.18 -3.75 -28.33
C PHE A 162 16.92 -2.42 -28.23
N ASN A 163 17.74 -2.21 -27.20
CA ASN A 163 18.40 -0.94 -26.89
C ASN A 163 17.44 0.23 -26.63
N GLU A 164 16.20 -0.08 -26.27
CA GLU A 164 15.13 0.88 -25.99
C GLU A 164 14.29 0.37 -24.81
N PRO A 165 13.86 1.22 -23.85
CA PRO A 165 12.83 0.83 -22.90
C PRO A 165 11.47 0.81 -23.60
N PHE A 166 10.44 0.29 -22.94
CA PHE A 166 9.05 0.47 -23.39
C PHE A 166 8.31 1.45 -22.46
N GLU A 167 7.29 2.11 -22.99
CA GLU A 167 6.48 3.11 -22.27
C GLU A 167 5.29 2.44 -21.56
N GLU A 168 4.66 3.15 -20.63
CA GLU A 168 3.44 2.70 -19.92
C GLU A 168 3.59 1.35 -19.18
N ALA A 169 4.76 1.05 -18.61
CA ALA A 169 4.92 -0.09 -17.71
C ALA A 169 3.91 -0.04 -16.54
N HIS A 170 3.43 -1.20 -16.10
CA HIS A 170 2.29 -1.33 -15.20
C HIS A 170 0.96 -0.97 -15.87
N ASN A 171 0.82 -1.45 -17.10
CA ASN A 171 -0.42 -1.47 -17.86
C ASN A 171 -0.41 -2.80 -18.59
N ALA A 172 -1.34 -3.69 -18.23
CA ALA A 172 -1.33 -5.08 -18.70
C ALA A 172 -1.18 -5.17 -20.23
N THR A 173 -1.79 -4.27 -21.00
CA THR A 173 -1.70 -4.26 -22.47
C THR A 173 -0.30 -3.95 -22.98
N ALA A 174 0.37 -2.97 -22.38
CA ALA A 174 1.74 -2.59 -22.73
C ALA A 174 2.74 -3.67 -22.28
N ASP A 175 2.54 -4.22 -21.08
CA ASP A 175 3.37 -5.27 -20.51
C ASP A 175 3.24 -6.58 -21.31
N VAL A 176 2.05 -6.95 -21.76
CA VAL A 176 1.84 -8.10 -22.68
C VAL A 176 2.56 -7.87 -24.00
N GLU A 177 2.47 -6.67 -24.59
CA GLU A 177 3.12 -6.41 -25.88
C GLU A 177 4.65 -6.44 -25.76
N ALA A 178 5.20 -5.81 -24.73
CA ALA A 178 6.64 -5.82 -24.45
C ALA A 178 7.14 -7.24 -24.10
N THR A 179 6.37 -8.01 -23.33
CA THR A 179 6.69 -9.40 -22.99
C THR A 179 6.65 -10.30 -24.21
N THR A 180 5.63 -10.15 -25.06
CA THR A 180 5.53 -10.86 -26.34
C THR A 180 6.75 -10.60 -27.20
N ARG A 181 7.13 -9.32 -27.36
CA ARG A 181 8.30 -8.92 -28.14
C ARG A 181 9.58 -9.55 -27.59
N CYS A 182 9.80 -9.47 -26.26
CA CYS A 182 10.94 -10.08 -25.59
C CYS A 182 10.98 -11.60 -25.81
N PHE A 183 9.86 -12.29 -25.57
CA PHE A 183 9.75 -13.74 -25.69
C PHE A 183 10.10 -14.24 -27.11
N LEU A 184 9.48 -13.65 -28.13
CA LEU A 184 9.73 -14.04 -29.53
C LEU A 184 11.16 -13.73 -29.96
N GLU A 185 11.76 -12.64 -29.47
CA GLU A 185 13.16 -12.30 -29.72
C GLU A 185 14.12 -13.28 -29.03
N LEU A 186 13.80 -13.76 -27.83
CA LEU A 186 14.56 -14.81 -27.15
C LEU A 186 14.50 -16.15 -27.91
N ILE A 187 13.37 -16.49 -28.52
CA ILE A 187 13.27 -17.64 -29.44
C ILE A 187 14.16 -17.41 -30.66
N ARG A 188 14.06 -16.25 -31.32
CA ARG A 188 14.85 -15.89 -32.52
C ARG A 188 16.37 -15.93 -32.25
N ARG A 189 16.79 -15.63 -31.02
CA ARG A 189 18.20 -15.68 -30.58
C ARG A 189 18.63 -17.04 -30.03
N ASN A 190 17.78 -18.06 -30.10
CA ASN A 190 18.03 -19.42 -29.58
C ASN A 190 18.38 -19.44 -28.09
N ILE A 191 17.74 -18.57 -27.30
CA ILE A 191 17.92 -18.54 -25.84
C ILE A 191 17.06 -19.60 -25.16
N PHE A 192 15.84 -19.84 -25.67
CA PHE A 192 15.04 -21.00 -25.30
C PHE A 192 15.55 -22.28 -25.96
N THR A 193 15.36 -23.42 -25.29
CA THR A 193 15.72 -24.74 -25.78
C THR A 193 14.57 -25.44 -26.51
N ALA A 194 14.89 -26.43 -27.35
CA ALA A 194 13.89 -27.26 -28.03
C ALA A 194 13.02 -28.06 -27.04
N GLU A 195 13.60 -28.44 -25.88
CA GLU A 195 12.88 -29.16 -24.82
C GLU A 195 11.86 -28.25 -24.14
N GLU A 196 12.23 -27.02 -23.78
CA GLU A 196 11.32 -26.04 -23.19
C GLU A 196 10.14 -25.72 -24.12
N LEU A 197 10.42 -25.50 -25.42
CA LEU A 197 9.39 -25.17 -26.40
C LEU A 197 8.58 -26.38 -26.88
N ASP A 198 8.97 -27.61 -26.51
CA ASP A 198 8.42 -28.88 -27.03
C ASP A 198 8.33 -28.87 -28.57
N VAL A 199 9.49 -28.66 -29.20
CA VAL A 199 9.69 -28.58 -30.66
C VAL A 199 10.87 -29.43 -31.12
N GLN A 200 10.94 -29.66 -32.43
CA GLN A 200 12.10 -30.31 -33.05
C GLN A 200 13.25 -29.30 -33.26
N PRO A 201 14.52 -29.74 -33.33
CA PRO A 201 15.67 -28.83 -33.45
C PRO A 201 15.65 -27.90 -34.67
N ASP A 202 14.99 -28.30 -35.77
CA ASP A 202 14.82 -27.51 -37.00
C ASP A 202 13.86 -26.32 -36.84
N TYR A 203 13.11 -26.26 -35.73
CA TYR A 203 12.18 -25.17 -35.43
C TYR A 203 12.85 -23.79 -35.39
N PHE A 204 14.03 -23.68 -34.79
CA PHE A 204 14.71 -22.39 -34.63
C PHE A 204 15.15 -21.78 -35.97
N GLU A 205 15.58 -22.63 -36.91
CA GLU A 205 15.90 -22.22 -38.28
C GLU A 205 14.64 -21.71 -38.98
N GLN A 206 13.55 -22.49 -38.93
CA GLN A 206 12.25 -22.10 -39.50
C GLN A 206 11.69 -20.82 -38.88
N PHE A 207 11.80 -20.65 -37.57
CA PHE A 207 11.34 -19.46 -36.86
C PHE A 207 12.14 -18.22 -37.27
N SER A 208 13.46 -18.36 -37.43
CA SER A 208 14.34 -17.28 -37.88
C SER A 208 14.12 -16.93 -39.36
N GLU A 209 13.79 -17.91 -40.20
CA GLU A 209 13.39 -17.66 -41.60
C GLU A 209 12.06 -16.91 -41.69
N ALA A 210 11.09 -17.25 -40.84
CA ALA A 210 9.82 -16.55 -40.73
C ALA A 210 9.97 -15.14 -40.14
N ASN A 211 10.97 -14.95 -39.26
CA ASN A 211 11.26 -13.69 -38.56
C ASN A 211 12.71 -13.23 -38.84
N PRO A 212 13.03 -12.76 -40.06
CA PRO A 212 14.41 -12.49 -40.47
C PRO A 212 15.01 -11.21 -39.86
N LYS A 213 14.18 -10.40 -39.19
CA LYS A 213 14.57 -9.15 -38.53
C LYS A 213 14.28 -9.26 -37.03
N THR A 214 14.81 -8.31 -36.27
CA THR A 214 14.40 -8.09 -34.87
C THR A 214 12.88 -8.03 -34.77
N ILE A 215 12.32 -8.69 -33.75
CA ILE A 215 10.87 -8.70 -33.54
C ILE A 215 10.39 -7.27 -33.27
N GLU A 216 9.37 -6.84 -34.01
CA GLU A 216 8.74 -5.53 -33.87
C GLU A 216 7.50 -5.63 -32.96
N LEU A 217 7.13 -4.50 -32.37
CA LEU A 217 5.83 -4.33 -31.71
C LEU A 217 4.72 -4.42 -32.78
N ILE A 218 3.53 -4.89 -32.38
CA ILE A 218 2.36 -4.93 -33.26
C ILE A 218 1.68 -3.55 -33.34
N GLY A 219 2.03 -2.64 -32.43
CA GLY A 219 1.63 -1.24 -32.44
C GLY A 219 0.25 -1.01 -31.83
N LEU A 220 -0.05 -1.69 -30.71
CA LEU A 220 -1.29 -1.42 -29.99
C LEU A 220 -1.28 0.01 -29.44
N GLN A 221 -2.45 0.63 -29.40
CA GLN A 221 -2.62 1.91 -28.71
C GLN A 221 -2.97 1.63 -27.25
N HIS A 222 -2.08 2.00 -26.33
CA HIS A 222 -2.32 1.89 -24.91
C HIS A 222 -2.99 3.16 -24.37
N ILE A 223 -4.01 2.97 -23.54
CA ILE A 223 -4.64 4.08 -22.82
C ILE A 223 -3.69 4.49 -21.70
N ASN A 224 -3.41 5.79 -21.57
CA ASN A 224 -2.72 6.30 -20.39
C ASN A 224 -3.70 6.31 -19.22
N LEU A 225 -3.63 5.27 -18.40
CA LEU A 225 -4.59 5.00 -17.32
C LEU A 225 -4.55 6.10 -16.25
N LYS A 226 -3.34 6.61 -15.91
CA LYS A 226 -3.17 7.71 -14.95
C LYS A 226 -3.94 8.96 -15.37
N LYS A 227 -3.80 9.35 -16.63
CA LYS A 227 -4.51 10.50 -17.19
C LYS A 227 -6.01 10.25 -17.25
N ALA A 228 -6.45 9.05 -17.64
CA ALA A 228 -7.87 8.70 -17.69
C ALA A 228 -8.53 8.77 -16.30
N SER A 229 -7.85 8.25 -15.27
CA SER A 229 -8.31 8.35 -13.88
C SER A 229 -8.37 9.81 -13.39
N GLU A 230 -7.36 10.62 -13.72
CA GLU A 230 -7.33 12.04 -13.35
C GLU A 230 -8.44 12.85 -14.03
N GLU A 231 -8.74 12.57 -15.31
CA GLU A 231 -9.84 13.20 -16.04
C GLU A 231 -11.20 12.89 -15.39
N ILE A 232 -11.44 11.63 -14.99
CA ILE A 232 -12.67 11.23 -14.29
C ILE A 232 -12.76 11.92 -12.93
N ARG A 233 -11.67 11.93 -12.14
CA ARG A 233 -11.60 12.62 -10.85
C ARG A 233 -11.89 14.11 -11.01
N SER A 234 -11.24 14.79 -11.94
CA SER A 234 -11.47 16.21 -12.22
C SER A 234 -12.93 16.50 -12.59
N HIS A 235 -13.55 15.61 -13.37
CA HIS A 235 -14.97 15.72 -13.70
C HIS A 235 -15.90 15.46 -12.52
N GLN A 236 -15.53 14.57 -11.60
CA GLN A 236 -16.30 14.31 -10.38
C GLN A 236 -16.13 15.43 -9.34
N GLU A 237 -14.93 15.98 -9.18
CA GLU A 237 -14.66 17.15 -8.34
C GLU A 237 -15.42 18.38 -8.86
N ALA A 238 -15.52 18.54 -10.19
CA ALA A 238 -16.32 19.61 -10.80
C ALA A 238 -17.84 19.39 -10.68
N LYS A 239 -18.30 18.16 -10.44
CA LYS A 239 -19.73 17.79 -10.30
C LYS A 239 -20.19 17.71 -8.85
N THR A 240 -19.30 17.30 -7.97
CA THR A 240 -19.48 17.46 -6.54
C THR A 240 -19.49 18.97 -6.36
N GLU A 241 -20.61 19.53 -5.90
CA GLU A 241 -20.52 20.83 -5.25
C GLU A 241 -19.50 20.64 -4.14
N THR A 242 -18.22 20.97 -4.40
CA THR A 242 -17.37 21.46 -3.33
C THR A 242 -18.28 22.46 -2.65
N VAL A 243 -18.63 22.20 -1.40
CA VAL A 243 -19.02 23.26 -0.51
C VAL A 243 -17.81 24.18 -0.55
N GLU A 244 -17.78 25.09 -1.52
CA GLU A 244 -16.82 26.16 -1.59
C GLU A 244 -17.16 26.94 -0.34
N ILE A 245 -16.43 26.60 0.72
CA ILE A 245 -16.41 27.35 1.97
C ILE A 245 -16.23 28.78 1.50
N SER A 246 -17.26 29.61 1.70
CA SER A 246 -17.26 30.93 1.09
C SER A 246 -16.07 31.72 1.63
N SER A 247 -15.62 32.75 0.90
CA SER A 247 -14.52 33.58 1.42
C SER A 247 -14.85 34.12 2.82
N GLU A 248 -16.12 34.43 3.07
CA GLU A 248 -16.63 34.82 4.38
C GLU A 248 -16.48 33.69 5.42
N GLU A 249 -16.83 32.45 5.08
CA GLU A 249 -16.71 31.31 6.01
C GLU A 249 -15.22 30.96 6.28
N ILE A 250 -14.32 31.14 5.33
CA ILE A 250 -12.87 31.03 5.55
C ILE A 250 -12.40 32.11 6.53
N ASP A 251 -12.79 33.36 6.31
CA ASP A 251 -12.42 34.48 7.19
C ASP A 251 -12.97 34.28 8.61
N GLU A 252 -14.22 33.81 8.73
CA GLU A 252 -14.83 33.45 10.02
C GLU A 252 -14.06 32.33 10.72
N ASN A 253 -13.71 31.25 10.00
CA ASN A 253 -12.92 30.15 10.53
C ASN A 253 -11.53 30.62 10.98
N LEU A 254 -10.86 31.47 10.20
CA LEU A 254 -9.57 32.05 10.58
C LEU A 254 -9.69 32.90 11.84
N GLU A 255 -10.77 33.66 11.99
CA GLU A 255 -11.01 34.45 13.20
C GLU A 255 -11.26 33.56 14.42
N VAL A 256 -12.03 32.48 14.28
CA VAL A 256 -12.21 31.46 15.34
C VAL A 256 -10.87 30.83 15.72
N LEU A 257 -10.02 30.51 14.74
CA LEU A 257 -8.72 29.88 14.97
C LEU A 257 -7.74 30.79 15.75
N LYS A 258 -7.80 32.12 15.57
CA LYS A 258 -6.94 33.06 16.32
C LYS A 258 -7.12 32.95 17.84
N GLY A 259 -8.33 32.63 18.30
CA GLY A 259 -8.64 32.45 19.72
C GLY A 259 -8.63 31.00 20.20
N THR A 260 -8.36 30.04 19.31
CA THR A 260 -8.42 28.61 19.62
C THR A 260 -7.08 28.13 20.13
N ALA A 261 -7.06 27.60 21.35
CA ALA A 261 -5.86 26.99 21.90
C ALA A 261 -5.54 25.68 21.17
N PHE A 262 -4.26 25.49 20.84
CA PHE A 262 -3.77 24.27 20.20
C PHE A 262 -2.70 23.59 21.07
N ALA A 263 -2.71 22.26 21.07
CA ALA A 263 -1.75 21.43 21.79
C ALA A 263 -1.38 20.24 20.94
N HIS A 264 -0.09 20.04 20.68
CA HIS A 264 0.35 18.85 19.96
C HIS A 264 0.20 17.59 20.82
N LEU A 265 -0.53 16.60 20.27
CA LEU A 265 -0.80 15.31 20.93
C LEU A 265 0.00 14.13 20.38
N HIS A 266 0.68 14.32 19.24
CA HIS A 266 1.52 13.31 18.58
C HIS A 266 2.89 13.94 18.28
N ASN A 267 3.86 13.69 19.16
CA ASN A 267 5.21 14.24 19.07
C ASN A 267 6.25 13.20 19.45
N HIS A 268 7.38 13.25 18.74
CA HIS A 268 8.54 12.42 19.00
C HIS A 268 9.68 13.25 19.60
N SER A 269 10.47 12.61 20.44
CA SER A 269 11.72 13.14 20.98
C SER A 269 12.90 12.28 20.54
N GLN A 270 14.11 12.65 20.95
CA GLN A 270 15.34 11.88 20.79
C GLN A 270 15.26 10.42 21.29
N PHE A 271 14.24 10.06 22.05
CA PHE A 271 13.97 8.67 22.48
C PHE A 271 13.21 7.86 21.43
N SER A 272 12.69 8.48 20.38
CA SER A 272 12.33 7.84 19.11
C SER A 272 13.61 7.65 18.28
N ILE A 273 14.38 6.63 18.67
CA ILE A 273 15.74 6.35 18.19
C ILE A 273 15.75 6.22 16.65
N LEU A 274 16.72 6.88 16.01
CA LEU A 274 16.92 6.96 14.55
C LEU A 274 15.84 7.74 13.77
N GLN A 275 14.83 8.32 14.44
CA GLN A 275 13.73 9.03 13.79
C GLN A 275 13.68 10.52 14.15
N SER A 276 13.89 10.88 15.42
CA SER A 276 13.79 12.26 15.90
C SER A 276 15.07 12.77 16.55
N THR A 277 15.29 14.08 16.43
CA THR A 277 16.42 14.80 17.03
C THR A 277 16.01 15.75 18.16
N SER A 278 14.70 15.97 18.37
CA SER A 278 14.18 16.89 19.38
C SER A 278 14.46 16.42 20.80
N SER A 279 15.16 17.20 21.62
CA SER A 279 15.25 16.85 23.05
C SER A 279 13.91 17.06 23.75
N THR A 280 13.66 16.31 24.84
CA THR A 280 12.44 16.52 25.64
C THR A 280 12.35 17.93 26.23
N ARG A 281 13.47 18.65 26.34
CA ARG A 281 13.51 20.04 26.81
C ARG A 281 13.12 21.01 25.71
N ASP A 282 13.65 20.82 24.50
CA ASP A 282 13.35 21.70 23.37
C ASP A 282 11.87 21.58 22.97
N LEU A 283 11.30 20.36 23.02
CA LEU A 283 9.86 20.14 22.83
C LEU A 283 9.01 20.93 23.83
N VAL A 284 9.40 20.91 25.11
CA VAL A 284 8.71 21.66 26.16
C VAL A 284 8.88 23.16 25.97
N GLN A 285 10.09 23.61 25.61
CA GLN A 285 10.38 25.02 25.36
C GLN A 285 9.57 25.57 24.19
N ALA A 286 9.49 24.84 23.08
CA ALA A 286 8.68 25.21 21.93
C ALA A 286 7.19 25.32 22.28
N ALA A 287 6.65 24.38 23.07
CA ALA A 287 5.27 24.45 23.55
C ALA A 287 5.01 25.69 24.42
N ILE A 288 5.98 26.09 25.25
CA ILE A 288 5.91 27.30 26.08
C ILE A 288 5.94 28.56 25.21
N GLU A 289 6.86 28.63 24.25
CA GLU A 289 7.02 29.79 23.35
C GLU A 289 5.79 30.01 22.47
N ASN A 290 5.07 28.94 22.14
CA ASN A 290 3.82 28.98 21.38
C ASN A 290 2.56 29.04 22.28
N GLU A 291 2.73 29.32 23.58
CA GLU A 291 1.62 29.48 24.54
C GLU A 291 0.64 28.29 24.58
N MET A 292 1.12 27.07 24.32
CA MET A 292 0.27 25.87 24.30
C MET A 292 -0.17 25.51 25.72
N PRO A 293 -1.45 25.14 25.94
CA PRO A 293 -1.94 24.73 27.26
C PRO A 293 -1.46 23.33 27.66
N ALA A 294 -1.07 22.51 26.69
CA ALA A 294 -0.60 21.15 26.89
C ALA A 294 0.37 20.73 25.78
N VAL A 295 1.15 19.69 26.05
CA VAL A 295 1.96 19.00 25.05
C VAL A 295 2.04 17.52 25.41
N ALA A 296 2.01 16.65 24.40
CA ALA A 296 2.19 15.22 24.58
C ALA A 296 3.58 14.73 24.14
N LEU A 297 4.07 13.68 24.78
CA LEU A 297 5.20 12.89 24.30
C LEU A 297 4.71 11.48 23.94
N THR A 298 4.92 11.05 22.70
CA THR A 298 4.42 9.79 22.13
C THR A 298 5.52 9.07 21.36
N ASP A 299 6.67 8.83 22.01
CA ASP A 299 7.81 8.18 21.36
C ASP A 299 7.49 6.77 20.81
N SER A 300 8.20 6.41 19.75
CA SER A 300 7.96 5.19 18.96
C SER A 300 8.29 3.93 19.76
N GLY A 301 7.25 3.19 20.14
CA GLY A 301 7.31 1.88 20.78
C GLY A 301 7.91 1.86 22.19
N ASN A 302 8.19 3.01 22.80
CA ASN A 302 8.85 3.09 24.09
C ASN A 302 8.42 4.32 24.93
N MET A 303 8.76 4.29 26.22
CA MET A 303 8.48 5.37 27.17
C MET A 303 9.74 5.89 27.88
N MET A 304 10.91 5.76 27.25
CA MET A 304 12.20 6.11 27.88
C MET A 304 12.28 7.61 28.21
N GLY A 305 11.68 8.46 27.37
CA GLY A 305 11.65 9.91 27.55
C GLY A 305 10.68 10.41 28.62
N ALA A 306 9.74 9.59 29.10
CA ALA A 306 8.63 10.03 29.93
C ALA A 306 9.07 10.76 31.22
N PHE A 307 10.11 10.26 31.90
CA PHE A 307 10.63 10.92 33.11
C PHE A 307 11.30 12.25 32.79
N HIS A 308 12.13 12.30 31.73
CA HIS A 308 12.83 13.53 31.34
C HIS A 308 11.85 14.63 30.91
N PHE A 309 10.82 14.25 30.15
CA PHE A 309 9.75 15.12 29.70
C PHE A 309 8.91 15.67 30.86
N THR A 310 8.37 14.79 31.70
CA THR A 310 7.55 15.22 32.85
C THR A 310 8.36 16.07 33.84
N LYS A 311 9.66 15.77 34.02
CA LYS A 311 10.55 16.61 34.82
C LYS A 311 10.69 18.01 34.21
N ALA A 312 10.94 18.14 32.91
CA ALA A 312 11.08 19.44 32.25
C ALA A 312 9.83 20.30 32.39
N VAL A 313 8.63 19.73 32.17
CA VAL A 313 7.35 20.45 32.36
C VAL A 313 7.15 20.86 33.82
N ASN A 314 7.48 19.98 34.77
CA ASN A 314 7.35 20.29 36.20
C ASN A 314 8.32 21.38 36.65
N ASP A 315 9.54 21.39 36.13
CA ASP A 315 10.54 22.41 36.45
C ASP A 315 10.10 23.79 35.90
N TYR A 316 9.54 23.85 34.67
CA TYR A 316 8.91 25.06 34.14
C TYR A 316 7.74 25.53 35.03
N ASN A 317 6.79 24.64 35.34
CA ASN A 317 5.61 24.98 36.13
C ASN A 317 5.94 25.47 37.55
N LYS A 318 7.07 25.04 38.13
CA LYS A 318 7.58 25.54 39.43
C LYS A 318 8.26 26.90 39.33
N SER A 319 8.78 27.25 38.14
CA SER A 319 9.44 28.54 37.91
C SER A 319 8.45 29.69 37.70
N LEU A 320 7.17 29.38 37.45
CA LEU A 320 6.11 30.37 37.27
C LEU A 320 5.84 31.15 38.56
N SER A 321 5.67 32.47 38.39
CA SER A 321 5.19 33.36 39.44
C SER A 321 3.74 33.03 39.82
N GLU A 322 3.24 33.57 40.93
CA GLU A 322 1.82 33.44 41.30
C GLU A 322 0.89 34.02 40.22
N GLU A 323 1.31 35.11 39.55
CA GLU A 323 0.57 35.78 38.48
C GLU A 323 0.53 34.93 37.20
N ASP A 324 1.60 34.17 36.91
CA ASP A 324 1.73 33.34 35.70
C ASP A 324 1.21 31.91 35.88
N LYS A 325 0.61 31.55 37.02
CA LYS A 325 0.08 30.18 37.24
C LYS A 325 -0.95 29.72 36.21
N HIS A 326 -1.59 30.65 35.50
CA HIS A 326 -2.51 30.35 34.41
C HIS A 326 -1.81 29.83 33.14
N LYS A 327 -0.49 30.06 32.99
CA LYS A 327 0.35 29.58 31.88
C LYS A 327 0.92 28.18 32.11
N LYS A 328 0.42 27.45 33.12
CA LYS A 328 0.90 26.09 33.41
C LYS A 328 0.72 25.19 32.20
N LEU A 329 1.80 24.51 31.82
CA LEU A 329 1.78 23.54 30.75
C LEU A 329 1.37 22.17 31.30
N LYS A 330 0.36 21.54 30.69
CA LYS A 330 -0.04 20.17 31.02
C LYS A 330 0.81 19.15 30.24
N ALA A 331 1.56 18.34 30.97
CA ALA A 331 2.26 17.19 30.38
C ALA A 331 1.28 16.04 30.11
N ILE A 332 1.27 15.53 28.88
CA ILE A 332 0.52 14.33 28.49
C ILE A 332 1.54 13.25 28.12
N VAL A 333 1.51 12.11 28.82
CA VAL A 333 2.44 11.00 28.55
C VAL A 333 1.71 9.97 27.71
N GLY A 334 2.30 9.60 26.58
CA GLY A 334 1.80 8.58 25.68
C GLY A 334 2.90 7.70 25.12
N CYS A 335 2.55 6.91 24.10
CA CYS A 335 3.44 6.09 23.29
C CYS A 335 2.77 5.78 21.95
N GLU A 336 3.54 5.79 20.86
CA GLU A 336 3.10 5.29 19.56
C GLU A 336 3.47 3.80 19.48
N PHE A 337 2.50 2.89 19.61
CA PHE A 337 2.74 1.44 19.59
C PHE A 337 2.64 0.86 18.18
N PHE A 338 3.44 -0.17 17.93
CA PHE A 338 3.32 -1.02 16.76
C PHE A 338 2.35 -2.18 17.05
N VAL A 339 1.13 -2.14 16.51
CA VAL A 339 0.08 -3.15 16.75
C VAL A 339 -0.01 -4.11 15.56
N CYS A 340 0.47 -5.34 15.75
CA CYS A 340 0.54 -6.39 14.74
C CYS A 340 -0.54 -7.47 14.94
N GLU A 341 -0.63 -8.45 14.04
CA GLU A 341 -1.61 -9.55 14.15
C GLU A 341 -1.29 -10.46 15.34
N ASP A 342 -0.03 -10.90 15.45
CA ASP A 342 0.48 -11.73 16.54
C ASP A 342 1.91 -11.32 16.88
N HIS A 343 2.09 -10.74 18.07
CA HIS A 343 3.37 -10.22 18.53
C HIS A 343 4.40 -11.31 18.81
N GLU A 344 3.98 -12.56 19.05
CA GLU A 344 4.87 -13.69 19.29
C GLU A 344 5.32 -14.36 17.97
N ASN A 345 4.58 -14.16 16.89
CA ASN A 345 4.88 -14.74 15.59
C ASN A 345 6.09 -14.04 14.92
N ARG A 346 7.05 -14.87 14.49
CA ARG A 346 8.29 -14.47 13.79
C ARG A 346 8.52 -15.26 12.50
N SER A 347 7.53 -16.03 12.06
CA SER A 347 7.60 -16.82 10.81
C SER A 347 7.62 -15.93 9.57
N HIS A 348 7.11 -14.70 9.68
CA HIS A 348 7.09 -13.70 8.62
C HIS A 348 7.16 -12.30 9.22
N LYS A 349 7.43 -11.32 8.35
CA LYS A 349 7.53 -9.92 8.73
C LYS A 349 6.15 -9.28 8.80
N ASP A 350 5.76 -8.93 10.02
CA ASP A 350 4.63 -8.06 10.33
C ASP A 350 5.12 -7.03 11.35
N ASN A 351 5.29 -5.78 10.93
CA ASN A 351 5.72 -4.72 11.84
C ASN A 351 4.55 -4.07 12.57
N GLY A 352 3.30 -4.43 12.24
CA GLY A 352 2.10 -3.79 12.78
C GLY A 352 1.87 -2.37 12.29
N TYR A 353 0.73 -1.82 12.72
CA TYR A 353 0.32 -0.44 12.48
C TYR A 353 0.73 0.47 13.64
N GLN A 354 1.01 1.74 13.35
CA GLN A 354 1.38 2.73 14.36
C GLN A 354 0.14 3.35 15.00
N ILE A 355 -0.09 3.06 16.28
CA ILE A 355 -1.27 3.53 17.03
C ILE A 355 -0.83 4.39 18.21
N VAL A 356 -1.38 5.59 18.31
CA VAL A 356 -1.02 6.54 19.37
C VAL A 356 -1.90 6.31 20.58
N MET A 357 -1.28 6.13 21.74
CA MET A 357 -1.99 5.91 23.00
C MET A 357 -1.54 6.91 24.06
N LEU A 358 -2.49 7.61 24.70
CA LEU A 358 -2.25 8.65 25.70
C LEU A 358 -2.82 8.23 27.06
N ALA A 359 -2.05 8.41 28.13
CA ALA A 359 -2.51 8.10 29.48
C ALA A 359 -3.50 9.18 29.99
N LYS A 360 -4.74 8.78 30.33
CA LYS A 360 -5.71 9.68 30.97
C LYS A 360 -5.31 10.06 32.39
N ASN A 361 -4.67 9.12 33.08
CA ASN A 361 -4.28 9.25 34.47
C ASN A 361 -3.11 8.30 34.81
N LYS A 362 -2.78 8.17 36.11
CA LYS A 362 -1.69 7.33 36.59
C LYS A 362 -1.87 5.83 36.27
N ASN A 363 -3.11 5.33 36.29
CA ASN A 363 -3.37 3.94 35.92
C ASN A 363 -3.10 3.71 34.43
N GLY A 364 -3.58 4.63 33.57
CA GLY A 364 -3.25 4.64 32.15
C GLY A 364 -1.74 4.63 31.89
N TYR A 365 -0.96 5.44 32.62
CA TYR A 365 0.51 5.41 32.53
C TYR A 365 1.09 4.03 32.84
N HIS A 366 0.58 3.34 33.88
CA HIS A 366 1.03 2.00 34.22
C HIS A 366 0.65 0.97 33.14
N ASN A 367 -0.51 1.12 32.52
CA ASN A 367 -0.94 0.29 31.40
C ASN A 367 -0.04 0.48 30.17
N LEU A 368 0.25 1.72 29.77
CA LEU A 368 1.21 2.00 28.70
C LEU A 368 2.59 1.41 29.02
N ALA A 369 3.07 1.55 30.25
CA ALA A 369 4.36 0.99 30.66
C ALA A 369 4.39 -0.55 30.57
N LYS A 370 3.28 -1.23 30.87
CA LYS A 370 3.15 -2.69 30.70
C LYS A 370 3.16 -3.09 29.24
N MET A 371 2.41 -2.39 28.38
CA MET A 371 2.40 -2.63 26.94
C MET A 371 3.79 -2.43 26.33
N ALA A 372 4.49 -1.33 26.66
CA ALA A 372 5.87 -1.09 26.22
C ALA A 372 6.83 -2.20 26.69
N SER A 373 6.69 -2.68 27.93
CA SER A 373 7.50 -3.79 28.43
C SER A 373 7.24 -5.09 27.65
N ILE A 374 5.98 -5.41 27.36
CA ILE A 374 5.61 -6.60 26.55
C ILE A 374 6.17 -6.48 25.14
N ALA A 375 6.06 -5.28 24.55
CA ALA A 375 6.54 -5.00 23.20
C ALA A 375 8.03 -5.33 23.03
N TYR A 376 8.86 -5.02 24.03
CA TYR A 376 10.29 -5.35 24.02
C TYR A 376 10.61 -6.77 24.49
N THR A 377 9.93 -7.29 25.51
CA THR A 377 10.32 -8.57 26.14
C THR A 377 9.76 -9.79 25.41
N LYS A 378 8.60 -9.65 24.77
CA LYS A 378 7.91 -10.74 24.06
C LYS A 378 7.70 -10.45 22.58
N GLY A 379 7.35 -9.20 22.27
CA GLY A 379 6.93 -8.81 20.93
C GLY A 379 8.03 -8.35 19.97
N PHE A 380 9.26 -8.19 20.47
CA PHE A 380 10.34 -7.63 19.67
C PHE A 380 10.69 -8.56 18.51
N TYR A 381 10.67 -7.98 17.30
CA TYR A 381 11.15 -8.58 16.09
C TYR A 381 12.09 -7.61 15.35
N TYR A 382 11.58 -6.82 14.41
CA TYR A 382 12.31 -5.66 13.86
C TYR A 382 12.02 -4.37 14.64
N VAL A 383 10.80 -4.28 15.17
CA VAL A 383 10.31 -3.21 16.04
C VAL A 383 9.67 -3.85 17.30
N PRO A 384 9.53 -3.11 18.41
CA PRO A 384 8.81 -3.60 19.59
C PRO A 384 7.29 -3.60 19.31
N ARG A 385 6.70 -4.78 19.15
CA ARG A 385 5.28 -4.94 18.74
C ARG A 385 4.39 -5.42 19.87
N ILE A 386 3.13 -5.01 19.86
CA ILE A 386 2.05 -5.63 20.64
C ILE A 386 0.98 -6.14 19.68
N ASP A 387 0.04 -6.94 20.17
CA ASP A 387 -1.14 -7.34 19.40
C ASP A 387 -2.43 -6.82 20.05
N LYS A 388 -3.56 -7.04 19.37
CA LYS A 388 -4.88 -6.62 19.87
C LYS A 388 -5.24 -7.26 21.23
N LYS A 389 -4.73 -8.46 21.55
CA LYS A 389 -4.98 -9.11 22.86
C LYS A 389 -4.27 -8.36 23.99
N VAL A 390 -3.05 -7.91 23.76
CA VAL A 390 -2.31 -7.06 24.72
C VAL A 390 -3.03 -5.72 24.90
N VAL A 391 -3.53 -5.12 23.81
CA VAL A 391 -4.34 -3.88 23.87
C VAL A 391 -5.58 -4.09 24.74
N GLU A 392 -6.39 -5.12 24.47
CA GLU A 392 -7.59 -5.43 25.25
C GLU A 392 -7.30 -5.64 26.74
N GLN A 393 -6.16 -6.27 27.06
CA GLN A 393 -5.76 -6.53 28.45
C GLN A 393 -5.43 -5.24 29.22
N TYR A 394 -4.91 -4.21 28.55
CA TYR A 394 -4.38 -2.99 29.18
C TYR A 394 -5.08 -1.70 28.70
N LYS A 395 -6.30 -1.79 28.15
CA LYS A 395 -7.00 -0.64 27.53
C LYS A 395 -7.54 0.41 28.49
N GLU A 396 -7.72 0.07 29.77
CA GLU A 396 -8.34 0.98 30.75
C GLU A 396 -7.53 2.28 30.92
N ASP A 397 -8.22 3.40 31.09
CA ASP A 397 -7.63 4.73 31.33
C ASP A 397 -6.70 5.26 30.22
N ILE A 398 -6.93 4.86 28.97
CA ILE A 398 -6.15 5.27 27.79
C ILE A 398 -7.05 5.96 26.75
N ILE A 399 -6.55 7.04 26.15
CA ILE A 399 -7.09 7.65 24.92
C ILE A 399 -6.31 7.11 23.73
N VAL A 400 -6.98 6.80 22.62
CA VAL A 400 -6.38 6.27 21.40
C VAL A 400 -6.61 7.22 20.23
N LEU A 401 -5.56 7.51 19.47
CA LEU A 401 -5.66 8.14 18.16
C LEU A 401 -5.41 7.08 17.09
N THR A 402 -6.16 7.12 15.98
CA THR A 402 -6.04 6.13 14.90
C THR A 402 -4.66 6.06 14.25
N GLY A 403 -3.80 7.06 14.50
CA GLY A 403 -2.45 7.15 13.98
C GLY A 403 -2.35 7.99 12.72
N SER A 404 -1.09 8.20 12.30
CA SER A 404 -0.71 8.85 11.06
C SER A 404 -1.10 8.01 9.83
N LEU A 405 -0.52 8.26 8.64
CA LEU A 405 -0.70 7.39 7.46
C LEU A 405 -0.33 5.92 7.71
N TYR A 406 0.49 5.65 8.73
CA TYR A 406 0.89 4.31 9.16
C TYR A 406 -0.04 3.69 10.22
N GLY A 407 -1.06 4.43 10.65
CA GLY A 407 -2.13 3.92 11.51
C GLY A 407 -3.00 2.90 10.78
N GLU A 408 -3.68 2.02 11.54
CA GLU A 408 -4.41 0.87 10.96
C GLU A 408 -5.50 1.34 9.99
N VAL A 409 -6.26 2.36 10.35
CA VAL A 409 -7.39 2.86 9.55
C VAL A 409 -6.86 3.53 8.27
N ALA A 410 -5.97 4.51 8.40
CA ALA A 410 -5.39 5.24 7.27
C ALA A 410 -4.64 4.32 6.30
N SER A 411 -3.79 3.43 6.82
CA SER A 411 -3.04 2.47 6.00
C SER A 411 -3.98 1.54 5.23
N LYS A 412 -5.07 1.06 5.85
CA LYS A 412 -6.06 0.21 5.17
C LYS A 412 -6.81 0.95 4.07
N VAL A 413 -7.17 2.22 4.25
CA VAL A 413 -7.75 3.04 3.17
C VAL A 413 -6.80 3.08 1.98
N LEU A 414 -5.50 3.30 2.22
CA LEU A 414 -4.49 3.43 1.18
C LEU A 414 -4.10 2.13 0.47
N ASN A 415 -4.11 1.01 1.19
CA ASN A 415 -3.46 -0.23 0.76
C ASN A 415 -4.41 -1.41 0.59
N ILE A 416 -5.65 -1.33 1.09
CA ILE A 416 -6.58 -2.48 1.09
C ILE A 416 -7.97 -2.09 0.58
N GLY A 417 -8.58 -1.04 1.13
CA GLY A 417 -9.92 -0.60 0.79
C GLY A 417 -10.67 -0.03 1.99
N GLU A 418 -11.70 0.77 1.71
CA GLU A 418 -12.46 1.49 2.74
C GLU A 418 -13.21 0.55 3.69
N LYS A 419 -13.76 -0.55 3.16
CA LYS A 419 -14.50 -1.52 3.98
C LYS A 419 -13.65 -2.10 5.11
N GLN A 420 -12.43 -2.54 4.81
CA GLN A 420 -11.51 -3.12 5.80
C GLN A 420 -11.01 -2.06 6.78
N ALA A 421 -10.85 -0.81 6.32
CA ALA A 421 -10.53 0.32 7.18
C ALA A 421 -11.68 0.64 8.15
N GLU A 422 -12.92 0.62 7.68
CA GLU A 422 -14.12 0.82 8.48
C GLU A 422 -14.29 -0.29 9.54
N GLU A 423 -14.12 -1.55 9.16
CA GLU A 423 -14.13 -2.68 10.09
C GLU A 423 -13.07 -2.52 11.19
N ALA A 424 -11.86 -2.07 10.82
CA ALA A 424 -10.80 -1.79 11.79
C ALA A 424 -11.17 -0.66 12.75
N LEU A 425 -11.69 0.45 12.21
CA LEU A 425 -12.14 1.59 13.00
C LEU A 425 -13.23 1.21 13.99
N LEU A 426 -14.21 0.41 13.56
CA LEU A 426 -15.30 -0.07 14.41
C LEU A 426 -14.79 -0.97 15.55
N TRP A 427 -13.77 -1.80 15.30
CA TRP A 427 -13.11 -2.54 16.37
C TRP A 427 -12.48 -1.61 17.42
N TRP A 428 -11.74 -0.59 16.99
CA TRP A 428 -11.18 0.40 17.92
C TRP A 428 -12.27 1.15 18.68
N LYS A 429 -13.38 1.49 18.02
CA LYS A 429 -14.52 2.17 18.64
C LYS A 429 -15.18 1.29 19.70
N GLU A 430 -15.36 0.01 19.41
CA GLU A 430 -15.89 -0.96 20.37
C GLU A 430 -15.00 -1.05 21.61
N GLN A 431 -13.68 -1.01 21.45
CA GLN A 431 -12.76 -1.14 22.56
C GLN A 431 -12.64 0.10 23.43
N PHE A 432 -12.65 1.31 22.84
CA PHE A 432 -12.32 2.57 23.53
C PHE A 432 -13.48 3.57 23.62
N GLY A 433 -14.58 3.38 22.89
CA GLY A 433 -15.75 4.27 22.94
C GLY A 433 -15.38 5.73 22.73
N ASP A 434 -15.76 6.59 23.68
CA ASP A 434 -15.52 8.05 23.66
C ASP A 434 -14.05 8.44 23.76
N ASP A 435 -13.17 7.50 24.12
CA ASP A 435 -11.72 7.70 24.22
C ASP A 435 -10.99 7.41 22.89
N LEU A 436 -11.71 7.07 21.82
CA LEU A 436 -11.17 6.98 20.46
C LEU A 436 -11.33 8.29 19.68
N TYR A 437 -10.25 8.71 19.03
CA TYR A 437 -10.22 9.84 18.11
C TYR A 437 -9.64 9.42 16.77
N ILE A 438 -10.25 9.89 15.68
CA ILE A 438 -9.67 9.78 14.34
C ILE A 438 -8.66 10.92 14.18
N GLU A 439 -7.41 10.55 13.97
CA GLU A 439 -6.31 11.50 13.77
C GLU A 439 -6.27 11.98 12.32
N ILE A 440 -6.16 13.29 12.15
CA ILE A 440 -6.04 13.95 10.84
C ILE A 440 -4.76 14.78 10.83
N MET A 441 -4.05 14.71 9.70
CA MET A 441 -2.83 15.49 9.43
C MET A 441 -2.91 16.12 8.04
N ARG A 442 -2.16 17.20 7.81
CA ARG A 442 -2.13 17.89 6.52
C ARG A 442 -0.79 18.56 6.27
N HIS A 443 0.12 17.80 5.68
CA HIS A 443 1.42 18.19 5.14
C HIS A 443 1.39 18.45 3.62
N ASN A 444 0.19 18.61 3.05
CA ASN A 444 -0.06 18.83 1.63
C ASN A 444 0.34 17.65 0.72
N GLN A 445 0.33 16.43 1.27
CA GLN A 445 0.59 15.21 0.52
C GLN A 445 -0.69 14.64 -0.10
N GLU A 446 -0.56 13.93 -1.24
CA GLU A 446 -1.73 13.39 -1.96
C GLU A 446 -2.40 12.24 -1.22
N ASP A 447 -1.61 11.35 -0.62
CA ASP A 447 -2.10 10.27 0.25
C ASP A 447 -2.93 10.81 1.42
N GLU A 448 -2.47 11.87 2.08
CA GLU A 448 -3.25 12.54 3.14
C GLU A 448 -4.53 13.16 2.61
N ARG A 449 -4.50 13.82 1.45
CA ARG A 449 -5.73 14.38 0.86
C ARG A 449 -6.76 13.28 0.61
N ARG A 450 -6.33 12.14 0.06
CA ARG A 450 -7.20 10.98 -0.21
C ARG A 450 -7.74 10.37 1.07
N VAL A 451 -6.87 10.06 2.03
CA VAL A 451 -7.27 9.43 3.30
C VAL A 451 -8.15 10.35 4.13
N ASN A 452 -7.84 11.64 4.20
CA ASN A 452 -8.59 12.57 5.05
C ASN A 452 -10.07 12.68 4.65
N GLY A 453 -10.40 12.58 3.35
CA GLY A 453 -11.79 12.53 2.89
C GLY A 453 -12.53 11.37 3.56
N THR A 454 -12.01 10.15 3.38
CA THR A 454 -12.58 8.93 3.98
C THR A 454 -12.60 8.99 5.51
N LEU A 455 -11.55 9.51 6.18
CA LEU A 455 -11.51 9.65 7.63
C LEU A 455 -12.56 10.63 8.18
N ILE A 456 -12.80 11.73 7.48
CA ILE A 456 -13.86 12.70 7.82
C ILE A 456 -15.23 12.07 7.64
N ASP A 457 -15.44 11.29 6.58
CA ASP A 457 -16.71 10.61 6.35
C ASP A 457 -16.95 9.51 7.38
N PHE A 458 -15.93 8.74 7.75
CA PHE A 458 -15.99 7.79 8.86
C PHE A 458 -16.30 8.47 10.19
N SER A 459 -15.69 9.61 10.47
CA SER A 459 -16.00 10.42 11.67
C SER A 459 -17.48 10.78 11.73
N LYS A 460 -18.05 11.31 10.64
CA LYS A 460 -19.48 11.67 10.56
C LYS A 460 -20.38 10.44 10.66
N LYS A 461 -20.07 9.39 9.89
CA LYS A 461 -20.87 8.15 9.79
C LYS A 461 -20.97 7.44 11.14
N HIS A 462 -19.87 7.44 11.89
CA HIS A 462 -19.75 6.69 13.13
C HIS A 462 -19.75 7.56 14.38
N ASP A 463 -19.94 8.87 14.28
CA ASP A 463 -19.89 9.78 15.44
C ASP A 463 -18.61 9.58 16.28
N ILE A 464 -17.46 9.61 15.61
CA ILE A 464 -16.13 9.52 16.25
C ILE A 464 -15.44 10.87 16.07
N LYS A 465 -14.91 11.43 17.16
CA LYS A 465 -14.30 12.76 17.15
C LYS A 465 -13.03 12.79 16.31
N LEU A 466 -12.83 13.90 15.61
CA LEU A 466 -11.57 14.20 14.92
C LEU A 466 -10.59 14.86 15.87
N VAL A 467 -9.30 14.63 15.65
CA VAL A 467 -8.22 15.39 16.28
C VAL A 467 -7.18 15.77 15.23
N ALA A 468 -6.81 17.06 15.19
CA ALA A 468 -5.74 17.54 14.33
C ALA A 468 -4.39 17.29 15.01
N CYS A 469 -3.49 16.63 14.30
CA CYS A 469 -2.12 16.37 14.74
C CYS A 469 -1.14 16.65 13.59
N ASN A 470 0.15 16.67 13.91
CA ASN A 470 1.21 16.99 12.95
C ASN A 470 2.40 16.02 13.00
N ASN A 471 2.29 14.93 13.76
CA ASN A 471 3.31 13.89 13.95
C ASN A 471 4.77 14.43 13.91
N THR A 472 5.15 15.20 14.93
CA THR A 472 6.38 16.02 14.87
C THR A 472 7.64 15.22 15.22
N TYR A 473 8.72 15.42 14.45
CA TYR A 473 10.03 14.77 14.69
C TYR A 473 11.18 15.76 14.95
N TYR A 474 10.95 17.05 14.74
CA TYR A 474 11.89 18.16 14.94
C TYR A 474 11.14 19.39 15.48
N ILE A 475 11.87 20.35 16.05
CA ILE A 475 11.35 21.63 16.58
C ILE A 475 11.31 22.70 15.50
#